data_AF-A0A359MPW1-F1
#
_entry.id   AF-A0A359MPW1-F1
#
_cell.length_a   1.000
_cell.length_b   1.000
_cell.length_c   1.000
_cell.angle_alpha   90.00
_cell.angle_beta   90.00
_cell.angle_gamma   90.00
#
_symmetry.space_group_name_H-M   'P 1'
#
loop_
_entity.id
_entity.type
_entity.pdbx_description
1 polymer ?
#
loop_
_entity_poly.entity_id
_entity_poly.type
_entity_poly.pdbx_seq_one_letter_code
_entity_poly.pdbx_strand_id
1 'polypeptide(L)'
;KISVSDFEMITDTKEISRTPFTVELCNEKMILELKSNGSGFEWTEDQYIILDTLTEMDSNVNLKIEFYYGNEVTSLGYYLLPNRRVKIAIKLDELESKRWFLQTRPGTFKGHVAGKPTHISKVGKLRIVLEKGKNNRTFTLFDMYISDDLPDLTVIGEPLVDEMGQCIDMDWEGKTKSTQELIRFLRNELAAAEDHAGYVNKSWSKYGGWTKKQFEAKGYFYTHNDGKRWWLVDPDGYAFFSNGVCYGSRMGYFGFVDGMRNMYRWLPSIEDEKYKIAWTTADQIAEYVKRNGKEEGKGKYLFNFARANMIRAFGDDWWEAWNKINVARLKKWGFNTISVCVNNYMDENVLEYLERAKIPFTWTLKEFPKTDKMIFRDFPDVYDPEYKRRSEIFAGQLKPFVGNPYLIGYFINNEPEWLVQHDVNPAERLLANPNKLYSKIELVGFLRNKYGENIQAFNQSWNTGFDSFEELYTPMEGADQLSPEAEKDLREFRDILIKKYADVPNQALKDVDPVHMSLGMRYASITKEDFSGANIYDLFSFNCYRQSPSEKFDLALKHVDKPIIVGEWHIGGSDKGLYA
;
A
#
# COMPACT_ATOMS: atom_id res chain seq x y z
N LYS A 1 -22.01 4.74 -26.05
CA LYS A 1 -22.75 4.75 -24.76
C LYS A 1 -23.34 3.38 -24.52
N ILE A 2 -23.40 2.95 -23.27
CA ILE A 2 -24.03 1.70 -22.85
C ILE A 2 -25.30 2.10 -22.11
N SER A 3 -26.45 1.66 -22.60
CA SER A 3 -27.73 2.01 -22.00
C SER A 3 -28.01 1.13 -20.79
N VAL A 4 -28.70 1.68 -19.80
CA VAL A 4 -29.20 0.90 -18.65
C VAL A 4 -30.16 -0.22 -19.10
N SER A 5 -30.86 -0.05 -20.24
CA SER A 5 -31.66 -1.11 -20.85
C SER A 5 -30.86 -2.36 -21.21
N ASP A 6 -29.56 -2.19 -21.45
CA ASP A 6 -28.64 -3.24 -21.84
C ASP A 6 -28.22 -4.10 -20.65
N PHE A 7 -28.60 -3.69 -19.42
CA PHE A 7 -28.35 -4.44 -18.21
C PHE A 7 -29.59 -5.21 -17.71
N GLU A 8 -29.33 -6.40 -17.18
CA GLU A 8 -30.23 -7.19 -16.36
C GLU A 8 -29.83 -7.05 -14.89
N MET A 9 -30.82 -6.89 -14.03
CA MET A 9 -30.61 -6.78 -12.59
C MET A 9 -30.68 -8.18 -11.98
N ILE A 10 -29.57 -8.66 -11.42
CA ILE A 10 -29.44 -10.04 -10.93
C ILE A 10 -29.88 -10.18 -9.46
N THR A 11 -29.81 -9.10 -8.70
CA THR A 11 -30.21 -9.05 -7.29
C THR A 11 -31.52 -8.28 -7.15
N ASP A 12 -32.39 -8.70 -6.23
CA ASP A 12 -33.61 -7.93 -5.92
C ASP A 12 -33.23 -6.54 -5.39
N THR A 13 -33.38 -5.52 -6.24
CA THR A 13 -33.32 -4.11 -5.85
C THR A 13 -34.57 -3.41 -6.36
N LYS A 14 -35.01 -2.39 -5.64
CA LYS A 14 -36.23 -1.67 -6.01
C LYS A 14 -35.86 -0.51 -6.94
N GLU A 15 -36.26 -0.61 -8.19
CA GLU A 15 -36.14 0.50 -9.14
C GLU A 15 -36.99 1.69 -8.68
N ILE A 16 -36.35 2.84 -8.52
CA ILE A 16 -36.99 4.12 -8.17
C ILE A 16 -37.24 4.94 -9.44
N SER A 17 -36.25 4.97 -10.34
CA SER A 17 -36.33 5.68 -11.62
C SER A 17 -35.50 4.98 -12.69
N ARG A 18 -35.94 5.08 -13.95
CA ARG A 18 -35.21 4.56 -15.12
C ARG A 18 -34.25 5.58 -15.73
N THR A 19 -34.47 6.87 -15.53
CA THR A 19 -33.63 7.94 -16.10
C THR A 19 -33.60 9.17 -15.18
N PRO A 20 -32.48 9.47 -14.51
CA PRO A 20 -31.30 8.59 -14.38
C PRO A 20 -31.69 7.27 -13.70
N PHE A 21 -30.92 6.22 -13.91
CA PHE A 21 -31.23 4.92 -13.32
C PHE A 21 -30.94 4.96 -11.83
N THR A 22 -31.98 4.88 -11.02
CA THR A 22 -31.91 4.99 -9.56
C THR A 22 -32.56 3.78 -8.91
N VAL A 23 -31.86 3.17 -7.96
CA VAL A 23 -32.32 1.98 -7.22
C VAL A 23 -32.15 2.15 -5.72
N GLU A 24 -33.05 1.54 -4.96
CA GLU A 24 -32.91 1.34 -3.51
C GLU A 24 -32.12 0.04 -3.25
N LEU A 25 -31.08 0.11 -2.41
CA LEU A 25 -30.23 -1.04 -2.10
C LEU A 25 -30.82 -1.86 -0.95
N CYS A 26 -31.77 -2.73 -1.27
CA CYS A 26 -32.45 -3.59 -0.28
C CYS A 26 -31.56 -4.74 0.22
N ASN A 27 -30.69 -5.26 -0.64
CA ASN A 27 -29.81 -6.40 -0.37
C ASN A 27 -28.36 -5.98 -0.04
N GLU A 28 -27.53 -6.94 0.39
CA GLU A 28 -26.10 -6.74 0.69
C GLU A 28 -25.26 -6.33 -0.53
N LYS A 29 -25.75 -6.59 -1.74
CA LYS A 29 -25.12 -6.17 -2.99
C LYS A 29 -26.19 -5.86 -4.03
N MET A 30 -25.85 -4.95 -4.95
CA MET A 30 -26.55 -4.76 -6.20
C MET A 30 -25.66 -5.24 -7.35
N ILE A 31 -26.24 -6.01 -8.26
CA ILE A 31 -25.53 -6.57 -9.42
C ILE A 31 -26.31 -6.22 -10.70
N LEU A 32 -25.64 -5.51 -11.60
CA LEU A 32 -26.10 -5.27 -12.97
C LEU A 32 -25.23 -6.08 -13.92
N GLU A 33 -25.83 -6.98 -14.69
CA GLU A 33 -25.16 -7.81 -15.69
C GLU A 33 -25.50 -7.31 -17.09
N LEU A 34 -24.50 -7.14 -17.95
CA LEU A 34 -24.73 -6.74 -19.33
C LEU A 34 -25.38 -7.90 -20.11
N LYS A 35 -26.59 -7.70 -20.67
CA LYS A 35 -27.43 -8.72 -21.34
C LYS A 35 -26.84 -9.31 -22.62
N SER A 36 -25.90 -8.62 -23.26
CA SER A 36 -25.27 -9.10 -24.49
C SER A 36 -23.90 -9.70 -24.17
N ASN A 37 -23.55 -10.79 -24.86
CA ASN A 37 -22.27 -11.51 -24.72
C ASN A 37 -21.04 -10.71 -25.17
N GLY A 38 -21.03 -9.38 -25.04
CA GLY A 38 -19.96 -8.52 -25.55
C GLY A 38 -19.80 -8.50 -27.08
N SER A 39 -20.62 -9.23 -27.84
CA SER A 39 -20.41 -9.56 -29.26
C SER A 39 -20.71 -8.42 -30.25
N GLY A 40 -20.60 -7.16 -29.82
CA GLY A 40 -20.87 -5.99 -30.66
C GLY A 40 -20.05 -4.75 -30.31
N PHE A 41 -19.18 -4.82 -29.30
CA PHE A 41 -18.28 -3.72 -28.97
C PHE A 41 -16.84 -4.13 -29.22
N GLU A 42 -16.16 -3.47 -30.16
CA GLU A 42 -14.71 -3.55 -30.29
C GLU A 42 -14.07 -2.71 -29.19
N TRP A 43 -13.83 -3.34 -28.03
CA TRP A 43 -13.10 -2.72 -26.94
C TRP A 43 -11.61 -2.93 -27.14
N THR A 44 -10.84 -1.87 -26.91
CA THR A 44 -9.38 -1.93 -26.91
C THR A 44 -8.85 -1.66 -25.51
N GLU A 45 -7.65 -2.15 -25.22
CA GLU A 45 -6.97 -1.96 -23.92
C GLU A 45 -6.70 -0.48 -23.59
N ASP A 46 -6.58 0.36 -24.62
CA ASP A 46 -6.31 1.78 -24.46
C ASP A 46 -7.52 2.61 -24.02
N GLN A 47 -8.72 2.04 -24.12
CA GLN A 47 -9.95 2.73 -23.78
C GLN A 47 -10.24 2.74 -22.28
N TYR A 48 -11.06 3.70 -21.88
CA TYR A 48 -11.63 3.84 -20.55
C TYR A 48 -13.08 3.40 -20.52
N ILE A 49 -13.46 2.68 -19.47
CA ILE A 49 -14.85 2.53 -19.06
C ILE A 49 -15.18 3.63 -18.04
N ILE A 50 -16.22 4.41 -18.34
CA ILE A 50 -16.67 5.55 -17.53
C ILE A 50 -18.03 5.23 -16.93
N LEU A 51 -18.16 5.40 -15.61
CA LEU A 51 -19.44 5.35 -14.89
C LEU A 51 -19.65 6.66 -14.14
N ASP A 52 -20.75 7.36 -14.41
CA ASP A 52 -21.14 8.58 -13.71
C ASP A 52 -22.20 8.26 -12.66
N THR A 53 -21.84 8.39 -11.38
CA THR A 53 -22.57 7.76 -10.28
C THR A 53 -22.84 8.71 -9.12
N LEU A 54 -23.90 8.45 -8.35
CA LEU A 54 -24.15 9.03 -7.02
C LEU A 54 -24.60 7.92 -6.07
N THR A 55 -23.96 7.86 -4.91
CA THR A 55 -24.27 6.88 -3.86
C THR A 55 -24.70 7.62 -2.59
N GLU A 56 -25.97 7.48 -2.20
CA GLU A 56 -26.53 8.15 -1.02
C GLU A 56 -26.51 7.23 0.20
N MET A 57 -25.56 7.48 1.12
CA MET A 57 -25.31 6.63 2.31
C MET A 57 -24.35 7.28 3.30
N ASP A 58 -24.14 6.65 4.46
CA ASP A 58 -23.34 7.19 5.57
C ASP A 58 -21.89 6.68 5.61
N SER A 59 -21.50 5.79 4.69
CA SER A 59 -20.13 5.26 4.56
C SER A 59 -19.62 5.40 3.13
N ASN A 60 -18.31 5.23 2.93
CA ASN A 60 -17.81 4.96 1.58
C ASN A 60 -18.39 3.64 1.05
N VAL A 61 -18.34 3.43 -0.26
CA VAL A 61 -18.90 2.24 -0.90
C VAL A 61 -18.02 1.69 -1.98
N ASN A 62 -17.91 0.38 -2.02
CA ASN A 62 -17.11 -0.32 -3.01
C ASN A 62 -17.96 -0.59 -4.26
N LEU A 63 -17.59 0.06 -5.36
CA LEU A 63 -18.15 -0.21 -6.68
C LEU A 63 -17.09 -0.92 -7.53
N LYS A 64 -17.44 -2.11 -8.02
CA LYS A 64 -16.58 -2.98 -8.83
C LYS A 64 -17.17 -3.17 -10.22
N ILE A 65 -16.30 -3.31 -11.20
CA ILE A 65 -16.60 -3.85 -12.51
C ILE A 65 -15.90 -5.20 -12.58
N GLU A 66 -16.68 -6.26 -12.76
CA GLU A 66 -16.21 -7.64 -12.87
C GLU A 66 -16.25 -8.09 -14.33
N PHE A 67 -15.12 -8.61 -14.81
CA PHE A 67 -14.88 -9.09 -16.16
C PHE A 67 -14.68 -10.60 -16.11
N TYR A 68 -15.61 -11.35 -16.69
CA TYR A 68 -15.62 -12.81 -16.68
C TYR A 68 -15.09 -13.36 -18.01
N TYR A 69 -14.21 -14.36 -17.92
CA TYR A 69 -13.63 -15.08 -19.05
C TYR A 69 -13.62 -16.58 -18.73
N GLY A 70 -14.58 -17.31 -19.30
CA GLY A 70 -14.91 -18.66 -18.84
C GLY A 70 -15.46 -18.64 -17.40
N ASN A 71 -14.82 -19.39 -16.51
CA ASN A 71 -15.19 -19.47 -15.07
C ASN A 71 -14.37 -18.53 -14.17
N GLU A 72 -13.40 -17.82 -14.75
CA GLU A 72 -12.51 -16.91 -14.04
C GLU A 72 -13.06 -15.48 -14.07
N VAL A 73 -12.65 -14.67 -13.10
CA VAL A 73 -13.08 -13.27 -12.97
C VAL A 73 -11.90 -12.36 -12.61
N THR A 74 -11.83 -11.22 -13.29
CA THR A 74 -11.01 -10.08 -12.87
C THR A 74 -11.92 -8.92 -12.51
N SER A 75 -11.69 -8.33 -11.34
CA SER A 75 -12.48 -7.24 -10.78
C SER A 75 -11.64 -5.99 -10.61
N LEU A 76 -12.17 -4.87 -11.09
CA LEU A 76 -11.58 -3.54 -10.99
C LEU A 76 -12.54 -2.68 -10.19
N GLY A 77 -12.13 -2.14 -9.05
CA GLY A 77 -13.06 -1.41 -8.19
C GLY A 77 -12.46 -0.27 -7.40
N TYR A 78 -13.31 0.70 -7.06
CA TYR A 78 -12.99 1.83 -6.21
C TYR A 78 -13.97 1.92 -5.05
N TYR A 79 -13.47 2.38 -3.92
CA TYR A 79 -14.32 2.99 -2.90
C TYR A 79 -14.68 4.41 -3.34
N LEU A 80 -15.95 4.80 -3.25
CA LEU A 80 -16.45 6.10 -3.69
C LEU A 80 -16.76 7.02 -2.53
N LEU A 81 -16.60 8.33 -2.77
CA LEU A 81 -17.06 9.39 -1.89
C LEU A 81 -18.59 9.39 -1.83
N PRO A 82 -19.22 9.22 -0.66
CA PRO A 82 -20.67 9.19 -0.55
C PRO A 82 -21.29 10.58 -0.71
N ASN A 83 -22.56 10.61 -1.06
CA ASN A 83 -23.42 11.79 -1.16
C ASN A 83 -22.91 12.87 -2.13
N ARG A 84 -22.00 12.52 -3.04
CA ARG A 84 -21.50 13.37 -4.13
C ARG A 84 -21.54 12.60 -5.43
N ARG A 85 -21.75 13.31 -6.54
CA ARG A 85 -21.74 12.69 -7.86
C ARG A 85 -20.29 12.57 -8.34
N VAL A 86 -19.87 11.33 -8.59
CA VAL A 86 -18.49 10.92 -8.88
C VAL A 86 -18.47 10.15 -10.19
N LYS A 87 -17.50 10.49 -11.05
CA LYS A 87 -17.19 9.71 -12.25
C LYS A 87 -16.04 8.74 -11.96
N ILE A 88 -16.29 7.46 -12.14
CA ILE A 88 -15.25 6.43 -12.16
C ILE A 88 -14.70 6.36 -13.59
N ALA A 89 -13.37 6.31 -13.71
CA ALA A 89 -12.69 6.04 -14.96
C ALA A 89 -11.67 4.91 -14.75
N ILE A 90 -11.85 3.80 -15.46
CA ILE A 90 -10.95 2.64 -15.41
C ILE A 90 -10.42 2.39 -16.81
N LYS A 91 -9.10 2.35 -16.98
CA LYS A 91 -8.47 1.97 -18.25
C LYS A 91 -8.54 0.45 -18.41
N LEU A 92 -8.87 -0.04 -19.59
CA LEU A 92 -9.11 -1.48 -19.82
C LEU A 92 -7.81 -2.31 -19.78
N ASP A 93 -6.65 -1.69 -20.03
CA ASP A 93 -5.34 -2.30 -19.82
C ASP A 93 -5.05 -2.69 -18.35
N GLU A 94 -5.84 -2.23 -17.37
CA GLU A 94 -5.72 -2.69 -15.97
C GLU A 94 -6.12 -4.17 -15.81
N LEU A 95 -6.80 -4.77 -16.79
CA LEU A 95 -7.11 -6.20 -16.81
C LEU A 95 -5.87 -7.10 -16.88
N GLU A 96 -4.75 -6.56 -17.36
CA GLU A 96 -3.46 -7.24 -17.31
C GLU A 96 -2.93 -7.42 -15.88
N SER A 97 -3.59 -6.82 -14.87
CA SER A 97 -3.20 -6.92 -13.46
C SER A 97 -1.75 -6.48 -13.20
N LYS A 98 -1.28 -5.52 -14.01
CA LYS A 98 0.09 -4.95 -13.98
C LYS A 98 0.45 -4.27 -12.65
N ARG A 99 -0.56 -3.93 -11.84
CA ARG A 99 -0.44 -3.34 -10.51
C ARG A 99 -1.60 -3.79 -9.63
N TRP A 100 -1.42 -3.72 -8.31
CA TRP A 100 -2.50 -4.02 -7.37
C TRP A 100 -3.40 -2.79 -7.14
N PHE A 101 -2.80 -1.60 -7.02
CA PHE A 101 -3.54 -0.37 -6.78
C PHE A 101 -3.89 0.34 -8.08
N LEU A 102 -5.17 0.60 -8.29
CA LEU A 102 -5.65 1.46 -9.36
C LEU A 102 -5.27 2.92 -9.08
N GLN A 103 -5.13 3.70 -10.15
CA GLN A 103 -4.85 5.13 -10.03
C GLN A 103 -6.01 5.86 -9.34
N THR A 104 -5.77 6.47 -8.19
CA THR A 104 -6.78 7.28 -7.49
C THR A 104 -7.16 8.50 -8.35
N ARG A 105 -8.48 8.67 -8.55
CA ARG A 105 -9.10 9.78 -9.29
C ARG A 105 -9.98 10.63 -8.36
N PRO A 106 -10.32 11.87 -8.73
CA PRO A 106 -11.22 12.71 -7.92
C PRO A 106 -12.51 11.96 -7.52
N GLY A 107 -12.91 12.08 -6.26
CA GLY A 107 -14.11 11.42 -5.71
C GLY A 107 -13.97 9.92 -5.46
N THR A 108 -12.82 9.31 -5.78
CA THR A 108 -12.51 7.91 -5.48
C THR A 108 -11.46 7.82 -4.38
N PHE A 109 -11.56 6.79 -3.55
CA PHE A 109 -10.51 6.38 -2.63
C PHE A 109 -9.67 5.25 -3.25
N LYS A 110 -8.98 4.48 -2.42
CA LYS A 110 -8.06 3.41 -2.84
C LYS A 110 -8.78 2.36 -3.70
N GLY A 111 -8.42 2.28 -4.99
CA GLY A 111 -8.94 1.27 -5.90
C GLY A 111 -8.01 0.07 -6.05
N HIS A 112 -8.56 -1.07 -6.47
CA HIS A 112 -7.83 -2.34 -6.53
C HIS A 112 -8.16 -3.14 -7.79
N VAL A 113 -7.17 -3.94 -8.22
CA VAL A 113 -7.29 -4.96 -9.27
C VAL A 113 -7.16 -6.34 -8.66
N ALA A 114 -8.22 -7.15 -8.68
CA ALA A 114 -8.18 -8.52 -8.17
C ALA A 114 -8.58 -9.53 -9.26
N GLY A 115 -7.76 -10.55 -9.47
CA GLY A 115 -7.96 -11.57 -10.50
C GLY A 115 -6.70 -11.81 -11.33
N LYS A 116 -6.67 -12.91 -12.09
CA LYS A 116 -5.54 -13.27 -12.95
C LYS A 116 -5.41 -12.30 -14.14
N PRO A 117 -4.18 -11.97 -14.59
CA PRO A 117 -3.98 -11.21 -15.82
C PRO A 117 -4.84 -11.75 -16.96
N THR A 118 -5.56 -10.85 -17.64
CA THR A 118 -6.42 -11.20 -18.77
C THR A 118 -6.43 -10.05 -19.79
N HIS A 119 -6.96 -10.33 -20.98
CA HIS A 119 -7.10 -9.36 -22.05
C HIS A 119 -8.57 -9.13 -22.37
N ILE A 120 -8.93 -7.90 -22.73
CA ILE A 120 -10.33 -7.51 -22.94
C ILE A 120 -11.04 -8.34 -24.02
N SER A 121 -10.32 -8.80 -25.04
CA SER A 121 -10.85 -9.69 -26.08
C SER A 121 -11.26 -11.08 -25.59
N LYS A 122 -10.80 -11.51 -24.41
CA LYS A 122 -11.18 -12.78 -23.77
C LYS A 122 -12.46 -12.64 -22.92
N VAL A 123 -12.91 -11.42 -22.65
CA VAL A 123 -14.04 -11.15 -21.75
C VAL A 123 -15.35 -11.49 -22.46
N GLY A 124 -16.11 -12.43 -21.89
CA GLY A 124 -17.43 -12.82 -22.40
C GLY A 124 -18.60 -12.16 -21.67
N LYS A 125 -18.36 -11.64 -20.45
CA LYS A 125 -19.41 -11.07 -19.59
C LYS A 125 -18.86 -9.99 -18.67
N LEU A 126 -19.65 -8.94 -18.48
CA LEU A 126 -19.36 -7.81 -17.58
C LEU A 126 -20.47 -7.66 -16.53
N ARG A 127 -20.07 -7.42 -15.27
CA ARG A 127 -20.99 -7.02 -14.19
C ARG A 127 -20.54 -5.74 -13.52
N ILE A 128 -21.50 -4.91 -13.13
CA ILE A 128 -21.30 -3.84 -12.15
C ILE A 128 -21.82 -4.36 -10.81
N VAL A 129 -20.95 -4.34 -9.81
CA VAL A 129 -21.25 -4.81 -8.46
C VAL A 129 -21.05 -3.66 -7.49
N LEU A 130 -22.12 -3.29 -6.78
CA LEU A 130 -22.08 -2.32 -5.70
C LEU A 130 -22.33 -3.04 -4.38
N GLU A 131 -21.38 -2.96 -3.45
CA GLU A 131 -21.52 -3.53 -2.11
C GLU A 131 -22.33 -2.59 -1.21
N LYS A 132 -23.13 -3.12 -0.29
CA LYS A 132 -23.95 -2.30 0.61
C LYS A 132 -23.05 -1.57 1.63
N GLY A 133 -23.25 -0.26 1.79
CA GLY A 133 -22.63 0.55 2.84
C GLY A 133 -23.55 0.69 4.07
N LYS A 134 -23.20 1.58 4.99
CA LYS A 134 -24.01 1.88 6.18
C LYS A 134 -25.16 2.82 5.82
N ASN A 135 -26.36 2.50 6.32
CA ASN A 135 -27.58 3.30 6.15
C ASN A 135 -27.87 3.66 4.67
N ASN A 136 -27.72 2.66 3.79
CA ASN A 136 -27.94 2.78 2.36
C ASN A 136 -29.32 3.34 2.01
N ARG A 137 -29.33 4.39 1.18
CA ARG A 137 -30.56 4.98 0.64
C ARG A 137 -30.70 4.62 -0.83
N THR A 138 -29.87 5.18 -1.70
CA THR A 138 -29.97 4.94 -3.15
C THR A 138 -28.61 4.85 -3.84
N PHE A 139 -28.61 4.20 -5.00
CA PHE A 139 -27.58 4.34 -6.02
C PHE A 139 -28.19 4.90 -7.29
N THR A 140 -27.54 5.89 -7.89
CA THR A 140 -27.91 6.47 -9.17
C THR A 140 -26.77 6.33 -10.17
N LEU A 141 -27.06 5.75 -11.34
CA LEU A 141 -26.20 5.73 -12.52
C LEU A 141 -26.75 6.73 -13.54
N PHE A 142 -26.01 7.80 -13.78
CA PHE A 142 -26.38 8.86 -14.73
C PHE A 142 -26.00 8.52 -16.16
N ASP A 143 -24.79 7.99 -16.37
CA ASP A 143 -24.29 7.61 -17.68
C ASP A 143 -23.23 6.51 -17.56
N MET A 144 -23.09 5.73 -18.63
CA MET A 144 -22.04 4.73 -18.79
C MET A 144 -21.59 4.67 -20.24
N TYR A 145 -20.30 4.75 -20.48
CA TYR A 145 -19.75 4.73 -21.84
C TYR A 145 -18.28 4.33 -21.88
N ILE A 146 -17.84 3.94 -23.07
CA ILE A 146 -16.44 3.77 -23.40
C ILE A 146 -15.92 5.06 -24.02
N SER A 147 -14.68 5.43 -23.70
CA SER A 147 -14.04 6.65 -24.16
C SER A 147 -12.57 6.39 -24.44
N ASP A 148 -12.03 6.99 -25.49
CA ASP A 148 -10.58 6.99 -25.76
C ASP A 148 -9.85 7.98 -24.82
N ASP A 149 -10.55 9.03 -24.38
CA ASP A 149 -10.02 10.07 -23.50
C ASP A 149 -10.69 10.09 -22.12
N LEU A 150 -10.00 10.65 -21.13
CA LEU A 150 -10.58 10.93 -19.82
C LEU A 150 -11.56 12.12 -19.90
N PRO A 151 -12.79 11.99 -19.37
CA PRO A 151 -13.70 13.11 -19.26
C PRO A 151 -13.30 14.05 -18.11
N ASP A 152 -14.01 15.16 -17.95
CA ASP A 152 -13.94 15.97 -16.73
C ASP A 152 -14.40 15.13 -15.53
N LEU A 153 -13.45 14.84 -14.62
CA LEU A 153 -13.68 14.03 -13.41
C LEU A 153 -14.05 14.88 -12.19
N THR A 154 -14.31 16.18 -12.36
CA THR A 154 -14.68 17.07 -11.24
C THR A 154 -15.86 16.50 -10.47
N VAL A 155 -15.70 16.40 -9.14
CA VAL A 155 -16.73 15.92 -8.23
C VAL A 155 -17.83 16.96 -8.08
N ILE A 156 -19.09 16.53 -8.20
CA ILE A 156 -20.24 17.43 -8.16
C ILE A 156 -20.97 17.28 -6.82
N GLY A 157 -21.19 18.40 -6.15
CA GLY A 157 -22.01 18.52 -4.94
C GLY A 157 -21.51 19.63 -4.00
N GLU A 158 -22.08 19.67 -2.81
CA GLU A 158 -21.77 20.68 -1.79
C GLU A 158 -20.40 20.47 -1.13
N PRO A 159 -19.78 21.52 -0.53
CA PRO A 159 -18.56 21.36 0.25
C PRO A 159 -18.66 20.26 1.31
N LEU A 160 -17.58 19.50 1.51
CA LEU A 160 -17.46 18.41 2.48
C LEU A 160 -16.47 18.73 3.62
N VAL A 161 -15.53 19.64 3.39
CA VAL A 161 -14.42 19.91 4.30
C VAL A 161 -14.46 21.37 4.75
N ASP A 162 -14.47 21.58 6.05
CA ASP A 162 -14.46 22.91 6.67
C ASP A 162 -13.07 23.56 6.63
N GLU A 163 -12.95 24.76 7.18
CA GLU A 163 -11.72 25.56 7.15
C GLU A 163 -10.54 24.89 7.89
N MET A 164 -10.82 23.96 8.80
CA MET A 164 -9.84 23.25 9.62
C MET A 164 -9.52 21.85 9.09
N GLY A 165 -10.20 21.39 8.04
CA GLY A 165 -10.01 20.05 7.47
C GLY A 165 -10.97 19.00 8.03
N GLN A 166 -12.04 19.40 8.73
CA GLN A 166 -13.02 18.49 9.33
C GLN A 166 -14.21 18.27 8.39
N CYS A 167 -14.84 17.09 8.48
CA CYS A 167 -16.06 16.77 7.74
C CYS A 167 -17.21 17.72 8.13
N ILE A 168 -17.86 18.36 7.15
CA ILE A 168 -18.98 19.28 7.35
C ILE A 168 -20.26 18.52 7.71
N ASP A 169 -20.52 17.41 7.02
CA ASP A 169 -21.80 16.69 7.06
C ASP A 169 -22.02 15.88 8.35
N MET A 170 -21.01 15.83 9.24
CA MET A 170 -21.05 15.07 10.49
C MET A 170 -20.77 15.96 11.70
N ASP A 171 -21.37 15.64 12.85
CA ASP A 171 -20.97 16.20 14.15
C ASP A 171 -20.61 15.08 15.11
N TRP A 172 -19.69 15.35 16.04
CA TRP A 172 -19.24 14.36 17.02
C TRP A 172 -18.74 15.02 18.30
N GLU A 173 -18.65 14.22 19.36
CA GLU A 173 -18.05 14.64 20.62
C GLU A 173 -16.57 15.00 20.43
N GLY A 174 -16.24 16.26 20.68
CA GLY A 174 -14.90 16.82 20.52
C GLY A 174 -14.64 17.52 19.17
N LYS A 175 -15.63 17.63 18.28
CA LYS A 175 -15.48 18.41 17.03
C LYS A 175 -15.18 19.88 17.36
N THR A 176 -14.06 20.40 16.86
CA THR A 176 -13.69 21.79 17.07
C THR A 176 -14.63 22.71 16.30
N LYS A 177 -15.19 23.74 16.94
CA LYS A 177 -16.26 24.56 16.38
C LYS A 177 -15.77 25.85 15.71
N SER A 178 -14.52 26.24 15.95
CA SER A 178 -13.94 27.44 15.33
C SER A 178 -12.41 27.38 15.25
N THR A 179 -11.84 28.17 14.34
CA THR A 179 -10.37 28.32 14.22
C THR A 179 -9.76 28.91 15.49
N GLN A 180 -10.47 29.78 16.23
CA GLN A 180 -9.99 30.33 17.50
C GLN A 180 -9.92 29.25 18.61
N GLU A 181 -10.88 28.32 18.63
CA GLU A 181 -10.87 27.18 19.54
C GLU A 181 -9.69 26.24 19.24
N LEU A 182 -9.48 25.91 17.97
CA LEU A 182 -8.32 25.13 17.50
C LEU A 182 -7.00 25.75 17.95
N ILE A 183 -6.82 27.06 17.72
CA ILE A 183 -5.60 27.78 18.10
C ILE A 183 -5.37 27.71 19.61
N ARG A 184 -6.44 27.89 20.41
CA ARG A 184 -6.37 27.79 21.87
C ARG A 184 -5.99 26.38 22.31
N PHE A 185 -6.59 25.36 21.72
CA PHE A 185 -6.28 23.95 22.00
C PHE A 185 -4.79 23.66 21.74
N LEU A 186 -4.28 24.04 20.57
CA LEU A 186 -2.88 23.79 20.21
C LEU A 186 -1.90 24.54 21.13
N ARG A 187 -2.19 25.79 21.49
CA ARG A 187 -1.35 26.55 22.43
C ARG A 187 -1.32 25.94 23.84
N ASN A 188 -2.46 25.41 24.30
CA ASN A 188 -2.51 24.68 25.56
C ASN A 188 -1.71 23.38 25.51
N GLU A 189 -1.75 22.65 24.39
CA GLU A 189 -0.92 21.45 24.20
C GLU A 189 0.58 21.77 24.21
N LEU A 190 0.99 22.90 23.62
CA LEU A 190 2.37 23.35 23.69
C LEU A 190 2.80 23.65 25.12
N ALA A 191 2.00 24.42 25.86
CA ALA A 191 2.27 24.74 27.26
C ALA A 191 2.40 23.46 28.12
N ALA A 192 1.50 22.49 27.91
CA ALA A 192 1.55 21.21 28.62
C ALA A 192 2.76 20.33 28.23
N ALA A 193 3.32 20.51 27.03
CA ALA A 193 4.49 19.78 26.55
C ALA A 193 5.80 20.28 27.17
N GLU A 194 5.88 21.57 27.52
CA GLU A 194 7.09 22.18 28.11
C GLU A 194 7.43 21.57 29.48
N ASP A 195 6.45 21.01 30.18
CA ASP A 195 6.63 20.35 31.48
C ASP A 195 7.05 18.87 31.39
N HIS A 196 7.23 18.30 30.19
CA HIS A 196 7.43 16.85 30.00
C HIS A 196 8.72 16.47 29.25
N ALA A 197 9.81 16.24 30.00
CA ALA A 197 11.14 15.97 29.41
C ALA A 197 11.46 14.48 29.11
N GLY A 198 10.73 13.50 29.66
CA GLY A 198 11.14 12.09 29.61
C GLY A 198 9.99 11.08 29.72
N TYR A 199 10.29 9.79 29.58
CA TYR A 199 9.28 8.73 29.69
C TYR A 199 8.58 8.72 31.05
N VAL A 200 7.27 8.45 31.05
CA VAL A 200 6.46 8.31 32.27
C VAL A 200 6.91 7.11 33.10
N ASN A 201 7.30 6.01 32.44
CA ASN A 201 7.75 4.80 33.13
C ASN A 201 9.18 4.96 33.65
N LYS A 202 9.34 5.08 34.97
CA LYS A 202 10.64 5.21 35.64
C LYS A 202 11.51 3.95 35.60
N SER A 203 10.95 2.80 35.21
CA SER A 203 11.71 1.57 34.98
C SER A 203 12.24 1.45 33.55
N TRP A 204 12.26 2.54 32.79
CA TRP A 204 12.80 2.58 31.43
C TRP A 204 14.15 3.27 31.38
N SER A 205 15.05 2.74 30.54
CA SER A 205 16.31 3.38 30.17
C SER A 205 16.07 4.65 29.34
N LYS A 206 17.14 5.38 29.00
CA LYS A 206 17.07 6.51 28.05
C LYS A 206 16.59 6.09 26.65
N TYR A 207 16.67 4.80 26.33
CA TYR A 207 16.18 4.20 25.09
C TYR A 207 14.82 3.52 25.27
N GLY A 208 14.15 3.64 26.42
CA GLY A 208 12.83 3.02 26.62
C GLY A 208 12.85 1.50 26.88
N GLY A 209 14.02 0.91 27.13
CA GLY A 209 14.17 -0.50 27.53
C GLY A 209 13.92 -0.71 29.03
N TRP A 210 13.42 -1.88 29.40
CA TRP A 210 13.02 -2.21 30.77
C TRP A 210 14.22 -2.55 31.67
N THR A 211 14.54 -1.67 32.61
CA THR A 211 15.77 -1.74 33.41
C THR A 211 15.85 -2.91 34.40
N LYS A 212 14.74 -3.63 34.63
CA LYS A 212 14.71 -4.80 35.53
C LYS A 212 15.17 -6.10 34.85
N LYS A 213 15.42 -6.09 33.53
CA LYS A 213 15.98 -7.23 32.82
C LYS A 213 17.11 -6.75 31.91
N GLN A 214 18.30 -7.30 32.13
CA GLN A 214 19.54 -6.86 31.49
C GLN A 214 20.25 -8.03 30.81
N PHE A 215 20.91 -7.71 29.70
CA PHE A 215 21.75 -8.54 28.86
C PHE A 215 23.05 -7.76 28.56
N GLU A 216 23.86 -8.23 27.62
CA GLU A 216 25.10 -7.55 27.20
C GLU A 216 24.80 -6.19 26.56
N ALA A 217 25.48 -5.13 27.02
CA ALA A 217 25.40 -3.81 26.40
C ALA A 217 26.30 -3.76 25.16
N LYS A 218 25.70 -3.69 23.96
CA LYS A 218 26.43 -3.68 22.69
C LYS A 218 26.57 -2.29 22.07
N GLY A 219 25.87 -1.28 22.61
CA GLY A 219 25.85 0.08 22.06
C GLY A 219 24.91 0.27 20.86
N TYR A 220 24.16 -0.77 20.48
CA TYR A 220 23.14 -0.75 19.43
C TYR A 220 22.01 -1.75 19.76
N PHE A 221 20.86 -1.63 19.10
CA PHE A 221 19.76 -2.57 19.27
C PHE A 221 20.07 -3.93 18.63
N TYR A 222 19.73 -5.02 19.32
CA TYR A 222 19.92 -6.37 18.79
C TYR A 222 18.86 -7.36 19.31
N THR A 223 18.80 -8.56 18.74
CA THR A 223 17.88 -9.62 19.18
C THR A 223 18.55 -10.59 20.14
N HIS A 224 17.82 -11.08 21.14
CA HIS A 224 18.32 -12.09 22.07
C HIS A 224 17.22 -13.09 22.45
N ASN A 225 17.51 -14.38 22.34
CA ASN A 225 16.64 -15.44 22.86
C ASN A 225 17.19 -15.92 24.19
N ASP A 226 16.41 -15.80 25.27
CA ASP A 226 16.82 -16.24 26.62
C ASP A 226 16.49 -17.72 26.91
N GLY A 227 16.20 -18.50 25.88
CA GLY A 227 15.77 -19.90 25.96
C GLY A 227 14.27 -20.07 26.24
N LYS A 228 13.55 -18.98 26.55
CA LYS A 228 12.09 -18.99 26.75
C LYS A 228 11.37 -18.07 25.77
N ARG A 229 11.94 -16.92 25.44
CA ARG A 229 11.36 -15.98 24.47
C ARG A 229 12.42 -15.12 23.82
N TRP A 230 12.06 -14.61 22.65
CA TRP A 230 12.80 -13.56 21.97
C TRP A 230 12.58 -12.20 22.63
N TRP A 231 13.66 -11.43 22.72
CA TRP A 231 13.72 -10.04 23.16
C TRP A 231 14.40 -9.21 22.09
N LEU A 232 13.96 -7.96 21.94
CA LEU A 232 14.88 -6.92 21.51
C LEU A 232 15.68 -6.48 22.74
N VAL A 233 16.89 -5.98 22.52
CA VAL A 233 17.75 -5.46 23.58
C VAL A 233 18.19 -4.06 23.16
N ASP A 234 18.08 -3.10 24.07
CA ASP A 234 18.50 -1.72 23.83
C ASP A 234 20.04 -1.56 23.90
N PRO A 235 20.60 -0.42 23.46
CA PRO A 235 22.05 -0.20 23.45
C PRO A 235 22.75 -0.33 24.80
N ASP A 236 22.04 -0.07 25.90
CA ASP A 236 22.58 -0.18 27.28
C ASP A 236 22.39 -1.61 27.85
N GLY A 237 21.86 -2.54 27.05
CA GLY A 237 21.69 -3.96 27.40
C GLY A 237 20.34 -4.29 28.03
N TYR A 238 19.36 -3.38 28.07
CA TYR A 238 18.08 -3.65 28.71
C TYR A 238 17.07 -4.29 27.77
N ALA A 239 16.23 -5.18 28.29
CA ALA A 239 15.18 -5.83 27.52
C ALA A 239 14.21 -4.80 26.93
N PHE A 240 13.97 -4.85 25.63
CA PHE A 240 13.20 -3.87 24.89
C PHE A 240 11.97 -4.51 24.24
N PHE A 241 10.84 -3.82 24.33
CA PHE A 241 9.62 -4.13 23.59
C PHE A 241 9.23 -2.89 22.80
N SER A 242 9.21 -3.02 21.47
CA SER A 242 8.88 -1.91 20.56
C SER A 242 7.38 -1.62 20.60
N ASN A 243 7.00 -0.52 21.24
CA ASN A 243 5.65 0.04 21.19
C ASN A 243 5.70 1.41 20.51
N GLY A 244 5.18 1.51 19.28
CA GLY A 244 5.36 2.71 18.49
C GLY A 244 4.19 3.07 17.60
N VAL A 245 4.18 4.33 17.18
CA VAL A 245 3.16 4.92 16.30
C VAL A 245 3.72 4.98 14.88
N CYS A 246 2.98 4.43 13.91
CA CYS A 246 3.28 4.56 12.49
C CYS A 246 3.23 6.05 12.10
N TYR A 247 4.15 6.52 11.27
CA TYR A 247 4.25 7.92 10.87
C TYR A 247 4.43 8.89 12.04
N GLY A 248 5.00 8.43 13.17
CA GLY A 248 5.18 9.23 14.38
C GLY A 248 6.10 10.46 14.23
N SER A 249 6.73 10.63 13.07
CA SER A 249 7.56 11.79 12.69
C SER A 249 6.92 12.68 11.61
N ARG A 250 5.62 12.52 11.32
CA ARG A 250 4.95 13.24 10.23
C ARG A 250 3.88 14.21 10.73
N MET A 251 3.92 15.46 10.26
CA MET A 251 2.88 16.46 10.51
C MET A 251 1.78 16.38 9.46
N GLY A 252 0.81 15.51 9.72
CA GLY A 252 -0.39 15.37 8.88
C GLY A 252 -0.13 14.79 7.51
N TYR A 253 -1.18 14.76 6.69
CA TYR A 253 -1.15 14.19 5.35
C TYR A 253 -1.70 15.17 4.33
N PHE A 254 -1.16 15.09 3.13
CA PHE A 254 -1.68 15.80 1.98
C PHE A 254 -2.90 15.06 1.42
N GLY A 255 -4.04 15.75 1.34
CA GLY A 255 -5.23 15.28 0.66
C GLY A 255 -5.35 15.87 -0.74
N PHE A 256 -5.81 15.10 -1.72
CA PHE A 256 -6.06 15.59 -3.08
C PHE A 256 -7.06 16.75 -3.08
N VAL A 257 -6.74 17.83 -3.78
CA VAL A 257 -7.71 18.90 -4.06
C VAL A 257 -8.07 18.99 -5.55
N ASP A 258 -7.23 18.41 -6.40
CA ASP A 258 -7.45 18.39 -7.85
C ASP A 258 -8.77 17.68 -8.20
N GLY A 259 -9.58 18.30 -9.07
CA GLY A 259 -10.94 17.86 -9.37
C GLY A 259 -11.93 17.89 -8.17
N MET A 260 -11.52 18.44 -7.02
CA MET A 260 -12.32 18.48 -5.78
C MET A 260 -12.27 19.82 -5.06
N ARG A 261 -11.80 20.91 -5.69
CA ARG A 261 -11.65 22.22 -5.02
C ARG A 261 -12.98 22.74 -4.43
N ASN A 262 -14.10 22.49 -5.11
CA ASN A 262 -15.44 22.81 -4.62
C ASN A 262 -15.89 21.99 -3.40
N MET A 263 -15.17 20.91 -3.05
CA MET A 263 -15.42 20.14 -1.82
C MET A 263 -14.87 20.81 -0.56
N TYR A 264 -14.13 21.92 -0.67
CA TYR A 264 -13.51 22.60 0.46
C TYR A 264 -14.12 24.00 0.63
N ARG A 265 -14.59 24.33 1.83
CA ARG A 265 -15.03 25.71 2.15
C ARG A 265 -13.90 26.71 2.07
N TRP A 266 -12.68 26.26 2.37
CA TRP A 266 -11.51 27.09 2.36
C TRP A 266 -10.28 26.31 1.90
N LEU A 267 -9.56 26.93 0.98
CA LEU A 267 -8.19 26.61 0.60
C LEU A 267 -7.47 27.95 0.43
N PRO A 268 -6.24 28.12 0.94
CA PRO A 268 -5.47 29.32 0.68
C PRO A 268 -5.07 29.36 -0.81
N SER A 269 -4.69 30.54 -1.31
CA SER A 269 -4.08 30.61 -2.65
C SER A 269 -2.83 29.71 -2.70
N ILE A 270 -2.55 29.10 -3.84
CA ILE A 270 -1.28 28.37 -4.06
C ILE A 270 -0.07 29.32 -4.04
N GLU A 271 -0.31 30.62 -4.25
CA GLU A 271 0.69 31.70 -4.19
C GLU A 271 0.83 32.29 -2.78
N ASP A 272 0.02 31.83 -1.80
CA ASP A 272 0.12 32.30 -0.42
C ASP A 272 1.37 31.70 0.25
N GLU A 273 2.44 32.49 0.32
CA GLU A 273 3.72 32.09 0.90
C GLU A 273 3.57 31.57 2.34
N LYS A 274 2.57 32.03 3.10
CA LYS A 274 2.32 31.54 4.47
C LYS A 274 1.98 30.05 4.51
N TYR A 275 1.24 29.55 3.52
CA TYR A 275 0.76 28.17 3.48
C TYR A 275 1.46 27.33 2.40
N LYS A 276 2.51 27.86 1.76
CA LYS A 276 3.25 27.17 0.70
C LYS A 276 3.71 25.78 1.08
N ILE A 277 4.20 25.58 2.31
CA ILE A 277 4.64 24.27 2.80
C ILE A 277 3.48 23.30 3.05
N ALA A 278 2.23 23.78 3.14
CA ALA A 278 1.04 22.95 3.23
C ALA A 278 0.49 22.55 1.84
N TRP A 279 1.06 23.08 0.76
CA TRP A 279 0.79 22.68 -0.61
C TRP A 279 1.86 21.72 -1.15
N THR A 280 1.44 20.80 -2.01
CA THR A 280 2.34 20.01 -2.84
C THR A 280 1.61 19.53 -4.09
N THR A 281 2.33 18.85 -4.97
CA THR A 281 1.76 18.17 -6.15
C THR A 281 2.03 16.67 -6.06
N ALA A 282 1.17 15.87 -6.69
CA ALA A 282 1.22 14.41 -6.56
C ALA A 282 2.54 13.81 -7.07
N ASP A 283 3.21 14.47 -8.02
CA ASP A 283 4.52 14.06 -8.54
C ASP A 283 5.68 14.24 -7.54
N GLN A 284 5.45 14.92 -6.42
CA GLN A 284 6.40 15.06 -5.32
C GLN A 284 6.17 14.01 -4.22
N ILE A 285 5.05 13.27 -4.28
CA ILE A 285 4.74 12.21 -3.32
C ILE A 285 5.28 10.89 -3.84
N ALA A 286 6.38 10.41 -3.24
CA ALA A 286 7.06 9.17 -3.66
C ALA A 286 6.11 7.96 -3.83
N GLU A 287 5.17 7.76 -2.89
CA GLU A 287 4.18 6.67 -3.00
C GLU A 287 3.20 6.85 -4.16
N TYR A 288 2.86 8.09 -4.52
CA TYR A 288 2.04 8.35 -5.71
C TYR A 288 2.84 8.05 -6.98
N VAL A 289 4.07 8.58 -7.08
CA VAL A 289 4.97 8.36 -8.21
C VAL A 289 5.26 6.88 -8.40
N LYS A 290 5.48 6.13 -7.32
CA LYS A 290 5.68 4.66 -7.34
C LYS A 290 4.53 3.93 -8.05
N ARG A 291 3.29 4.37 -7.86
CA ARG A 291 2.07 3.69 -8.34
C ARG A 291 1.57 4.19 -9.68
N ASN A 292 1.75 5.48 -9.96
CA ASN A 292 1.12 6.16 -11.09
C ASN A 292 2.11 6.76 -12.07
N GLY A 293 3.39 6.86 -11.72
CA GLY A 293 4.39 7.60 -12.49
C GLY A 293 4.42 9.09 -12.16
N LYS A 294 5.56 9.72 -12.44
CA LYS A 294 5.80 11.13 -12.12
C LYS A 294 4.98 12.08 -12.99
N GLU A 295 4.91 11.81 -14.29
CA GLU A 295 4.17 12.66 -15.23
C GLU A 295 2.69 12.76 -14.88
N GLU A 296 2.08 11.65 -14.47
CA GLU A 296 0.70 11.62 -14.00
C GLU A 296 0.44 12.50 -12.78
N GLY A 297 1.45 12.82 -11.98
CA GLY A 297 1.27 13.62 -10.77
C GLY A 297 1.38 15.14 -11.00
N LYS A 298 1.91 15.58 -12.14
CA LYS A 298 2.20 16.99 -12.40
C LYS A 298 0.91 17.81 -12.41
N GLY A 299 0.92 18.94 -11.71
CA GLY A 299 -0.23 19.84 -11.64
C GLY A 299 -1.40 19.32 -10.79
N LYS A 300 -1.36 18.07 -10.29
CA LYS A 300 -2.38 17.53 -9.39
C LYS A 300 -2.08 17.96 -7.96
N TYR A 301 -2.72 19.02 -7.51
CA TYR A 301 -2.46 19.62 -6.20
C TYR A 301 -3.03 18.81 -5.04
N LEU A 302 -2.30 18.82 -3.93
CA LEU A 302 -2.73 18.30 -2.64
C LEU A 302 -2.47 19.33 -1.54
N PHE A 303 -3.28 19.28 -0.47
CA PHE A 303 -3.19 20.21 0.66
C PHE A 303 -3.19 19.50 2.01
N ASN A 304 -2.39 20.01 2.97
CA ASN A 304 -2.25 19.46 4.32
C ASN A 304 -2.87 20.40 5.38
N PHE A 305 -4.10 20.09 5.78
CA PHE A 305 -4.84 20.88 6.78
C PHE A 305 -4.20 20.86 8.16
N ALA A 306 -3.63 19.74 8.62
CA ALA A 306 -2.99 19.67 9.93
C ALA A 306 -1.80 20.64 10.01
N ARG A 307 -1.00 20.73 8.94
CA ARG A 307 0.09 21.70 8.83
C ARG A 307 -0.44 23.14 8.79
N ALA A 308 -1.46 23.41 7.99
CA ALA A 308 -2.12 24.72 7.96
C ALA A 308 -2.66 25.13 9.34
N ASN A 309 -3.18 24.18 10.12
CA ASN A 309 -3.65 24.39 11.48
C ASN A 309 -2.52 24.76 12.46
N MET A 310 -1.36 24.12 12.34
CA MET A 310 -0.18 24.49 13.12
C MET A 310 0.33 25.89 12.74
N ILE A 311 0.38 26.21 11.44
CA ILE A 311 0.76 27.55 10.94
C ILE A 311 -0.23 28.63 11.44
N ARG A 312 -1.53 28.32 11.54
CA ARG A 312 -2.52 29.23 12.12
C ARG A 312 -2.24 29.55 13.59
N ALA A 313 -1.85 28.53 14.37
CA ALA A 313 -1.65 28.69 15.81
C ALA A 313 -0.32 29.37 16.17
N PHE A 314 0.73 29.08 15.40
CA PHE A 314 2.12 29.38 15.77
C PHE A 314 2.91 30.18 14.73
N GLY A 315 2.37 30.44 13.53
CA GLY A 315 3.10 31.15 12.48
C GLY A 315 4.35 30.39 12.06
N ASP A 316 5.49 31.08 11.98
CA ASP A 316 6.76 30.51 11.53
C ASP A 316 7.33 29.46 12.52
N ASP A 317 6.96 29.54 13.80
CA ASP A 317 7.40 28.62 14.86
C ASP A 317 6.62 27.29 14.89
N TRP A 318 5.76 27.03 13.90
CA TRP A 318 4.86 25.87 13.88
C TRP A 318 5.60 24.52 13.96
N TRP A 319 6.76 24.41 13.33
CA TRP A 319 7.55 23.18 13.33
C TRP A 319 8.12 22.90 14.72
N GLU A 320 8.65 23.93 15.38
CA GLU A 320 9.17 23.83 16.75
C GLU A 320 8.06 23.46 17.73
N ALA A 321 6.91 24.11 17.62
CA ALA A 321 5.75 23.81 18.44
C ALA A 321 5.29 22.36 18.25
N TRP A 322 5.22 21.88 16.99
CA TRP A 322 4.87 20.50 16.71
C TRP A 322 5.87 19.51 17.32
N ASN A 323 7.17 19.73 17.12
CA ASN A 323 8.20 18.83 17.64
C ASN A 323 8.06 18.65 19.16
N LYS A 324 7.89 19.75 19.90
CA LYS A 324 7.68 19.71 21.36
C LYS A 324 6.41 18.94 21.74
N ILE A 325 5.27 19.30 21.13
CA ILE A 325 3.98 18.65 21.40
C ILE A 325 4.05 17.16 21.11
N ASN A 326 4.59 16.77 19.96
CA ASN A 326 4.62 15.39 19.51
C ASN A 326 5.52 14.51 20.38
N VAL A 327 6.75 14.97 20.68
CA VAL A 327 7.69 14.24 21.54
C VAL A 327 7.12 14.06 22.95
N ALA A 328 6.52 15.11 23.51
CA ALA A 328 5.87 15.05 24.81
C ALA A 328 4.71 14.03 24.81
N ARG A 329 3.85 14.04 23.78
CA ARG A 329 2.75 13.08 23.65
C ARG A 329 3.24 11.64 23.54
N LEU A 330 4.19 11.36 22.66
CA LEU A 330 4.72 10.01 22.47
C LEU A 330 5.26 9.44 23.80
N LYS A 331 6.08 10.22 24.53
CA LYS A 331 6.64 9.82 25.82
C LYS A 331 5.57 9.70 26.92
N LYS A 332 4.60 10.62 26.96
CA LYS A 332 3.49 10.63 27.93
C LYS A 332 2.54 9.45 27.75
N TRP A 333 2.27 9.07 26.51
CA TRP A 333 1.40 7.95 26.15
C TRP A 333 2.10 6.59 26.25
N GLY A 334 3.39 6.55 26.58
CA GLY A 334 4.14 5.31 26.73
C GLY A 334 4.57 4.68 25.40
N PHE A 335 4.72 5.48 24.36
CA PHE A 335 5.40 5.05 23.13
C PHE A 335 6.90 5.24 23.30
N ASN A 336 7.66 4.16 23.08
CA ASN A 336 9.13 4.17 23.13
C ASN A 336 9.76 4.06 21.74
N THR A 337 8.95 4.03 20.68
CA THR A 337 9.42 3.86 19.31
C THR A 337 8.71 4.83 18.36
N ILE A 338 9.46 5.58 17.57
CA ILE A 338 8.94 6.25 16.36
C ILE A 338 9.00 5.18 15.27
N SER A 339 7.84 4.55 15.04
CA SER A 339 7.73 3.34 14.23
C SER A 339 7.66 3.69 12.75
N VAL A 340 7.29 2.69 11.96
CA VAL A 340 7.27 2.60 10.50
C VAL A 340 6.83 3.88 9.78
N CYS A 341 7.32 4.01 8.55
CA CYS A 341 7.16 5.20 7.74
C CYS A 341 7.90 6.44 8.30
N VAL A 342 8.97 6.22 9.08
CA VAL A 342 10.05 7.20 9.23
C VAL A 342 10.97 7.11 8.03
N ASN A 343 11.11 8.21 7.29
CA ASN A 343 11.98 8.31 6.14
C ASN A 343 12.20 9.80 5.82
N ASN A 344 12.99 10.10 4.78
CA ASN A 344 13.12 11.49 4.31
C ASN A 344 11.85 11.90 3.54
N TYR A 345 11.13 12.88 4.08
CA TYR A 345 10.08 13.61 3.39
C TYR A 345 10.66 14.91 2.85
N MET A 346 10.28 15.31 1.63
CA MET A 346 10.79 16.53 1.00
C MET A 346 10.37 17.79 1.75
N ASP A 347 9.29 17.70 2.52
CA ASP A 347 8.60 18.79 3.19
C ASP A 347 8.80 18.81 4.71
N GLU A 348 9.62 17.91 5.27
CA GLU A 348 9.83 17.79 6.71
C GLU A 348 11.29 17.48 7.05
N ASN A 349 11.83 18.12 8.11
CA ASN A 349 13.19 17.86 8.59
C ASN A 349 13.22 16.66 9.56
N VAL A 350 12.99 15.46 9.03
CA VAL A 350 12.86 14.24 9.84
C VAL A 350 14.12 13.91 10.62
N LEU A 351 15.32 14.09 10.04
CA LEU A 351 16.57 13.81 10.74
C LEU A 351 16.77 14.70 11.96
N GLU A 352 16.49 16.00 11.82
CA GLU A 352 16.50 16.93 12.95
C GLU A 352 15.46 16.56 14.01
N TYR A 353 14.25 16.18 13.59
CA TYR A 353 13.21 15.71 14.51
C TYR A 353 13.69 14.51 15.33
N LEU A 354 14.26 13.49 14.68
CA LEU A 354 14.78 12.29 15.36
C LEU A 354 15.92 12.63 16.34
N GLU A 355 16.82 13.50 15.93
CA GLU A 355 17.93 13.96 16.78
C GLU A 355 17.43 14.63 18.05
N ARG A 356 16.38 15.45 17.95
CA ARG A 356 15.78 16.17 19.08
C ARG A 356 14.88 15.27 19.94
N ALA A 357 14.10 14.39 19.32
CA ALA A 357 13.15 13.53 20.02
C ALA A 357 13.86 12.59 21.02
N LYS A 358 15.03 12.08 20.63
CA LYS A 358 15.78 11.05 21.37
C LYS A 358 14.87 9.89 21.79
N ILE A 359 14.03 9.45 20.84
CA ILE A 359 13.19 8.26 20.95
C ILE A 359 13.74 7.26 19.92
N PRO A 360 13.94 5.98 20.28
CA PRO A 360 14.30 4.95 19.32
C PRO A 360 13.39 4.95 18.09
N PHE A 361 13.93 4.63 16.93
CA PHE A 361 13.16 4.66 15.69
C PHE A 361 13.53 3.52 14.75
N THR A 362 12.61 3.20 13.85
CA THR A 362 12.88 2.31 12.71
C THR A 362 12.95 3.15 11.44
N TRP A 363 13.89 2.88 10.56
CA TRP A 363 13.93 3.52 9.24
C TRP A 363 13.13 2.73 8.22
N THR A 364 12.36 3.39 7.36
CA THR A 364 11.67 2.74 6.23
C THR A 364 12.34 3.18 4.94
N LEU A 365 13.04 2.25 4.31
CA LEU A 365 13.71 2.52 3.03
C LEU A 365 12.66 2.79 1.95
N LYS A 366 12.94 3.76 1.08
CA LYS A 366 12.09 4.11 -0.06
C LYS A 366 12.67 3.58 -1.35
N GLU A 367 11.81 3.45 -2.36
CA GLU A 367 12.23 3.10 -3.72
C GLU A 367 12.95 1.75 -3.76
N PHE A 368 12.29 0.70 -3.25
CA PHE A 368 12.78 -0.68 -3.33
C PHE A 368 13.32 -0.97 -4.74
N PRO A 369 14.49 -1.64 -4.89
CA PRO A 369 15.12 -1.83 -6.18
C PRO A 369 14.20 -2.54 -7.17
N LYS A 370 14.10 -1.98 -8.37
CA LYS A 370 13.26 -2.45 -9.47
C LYS A 370 14.09 -2.47 -10.74
N THR A 371 13.87 -3.40 -11.66
CA THR A 371 14.46 -3.38 -13.01
C THR A 371 13.50 -2.70 -13.99
N ASP A 372 14.01 -2.27 -15.16
CA ASP A 372 13.14 -1.71 -16.21
C ASP A 372 12.14 -2.74 -16.76
N LYS A 373 12.51 -4.02 -16.72
CA LYS A 373 11.64 -5.14 -17.07
C LYS A 373 11.29 -5.95 -15.82
N MET A 374 10.00 -6.11 -15.57
CA MET A 374 9.47 -6.86 -14.43
C MET A 374 9.07 -8.28 -14.84
N ILE A 375 9.14 -9.21 -13.88
CA ILE A 375 8.58 -10.55 -14.02
C ILE A 375 7.05 -10.50 -13.88
N PHE A 376 6.58 -9.87 -12.79
CA PHE A 376 5.15 -9.74 -12.47
C PHE A 376 4.94 -8.58 -11.51
N ARG A 377 4.05 -7.64 -11.84
CA ARG A 377 3.81 -6.41 -11.06
C ARG A 377 5.12 -5.70 -10.69
N ASP A 378 5.41 -5.60 -9.40
CA ASP A 378 6.62 -4.99 -8.84
C ASP A 378 7.72 -6.01 -8.50
N PHE A 379 7.62 -7.25 -8.99
CA PHE A 379 8.67 -8.27 -8.92
C PHE A 379 9.70 -8.05 -10.05
N PRO A 380 10.94 -7.63 -9.74
CA PRO A 380 11.99 -7.34 -10.73
C PRO A 380 12.60 -8.61 -11.33
N ASP A 381 13.29 -8.45 -12.45
CA ASP A 381 14.17 -9.48 -12.98
C ASP A 381 15.41 -9.62 -12.06
N VAL A 382 15.32 -10.52 -11.08
CA VAL A 382 16.30 -10.63 -9.97
C VAL A 382 17.69 -11.12 -10.38
N TYR A 383 17.82 -11.66 -11.60
CA TYR A 383 19.10 -12.05 -12.19
C TYR A 383 19.66 -11.00 -13.16
N ASP A 384 18.92 -9.93 -13.44
CA ASP A 384 19.44 -8.81 -14.21
C ASP A 384 20.55 -8.09 -13.41
N PRO A 385 21.75 -7.86 -13.99
CA PRO A 385 22.79 -7.05 -13.36
C PRO A 385 22.32 -5.66 -12.88
N GLU A 386 21.29 -5.10 -13.53
CA GLU A 386 20.64 -3.88 -13.09
C GLU A 386 20.06 -4.00 -11.67
N TYR A 387 19.45 -5.13 -11.32
CA TYR A 387 18.85 -5.32 -10.00
C TYR A 387 19.89 -5.20 -8.88
N LYS A 388 21.06 -5.81 -9.08
CA LYS A 388 22.20 -5.65 -8.17
C LYS A 388 22.67 -4.19 -8.09
N ARG A 389 22.92 -3.54 -9.23
CA ARG A 389 23.37 -2.13 -9.27
C ARG A 389 22.40 -1.18 -8.56
N ARG A 390 21.08 -1.33 -8.79
CA ARG A 390 20.04 -0.53 -8.15
C ARG A 390 19.93 -0.85 -6.65
N SER A 391 20.22 -2.08 -6.23
CA SER A 391 20.29 -2.47 -4.82
C SER A 391 21.44 -1.79 -4.07
N GLU A 392 22.61 -1.67 -4.70
CA GLU A 392 23.76 -0.93 -4.15
C GLU A 392 23.45 0.57 -3.98
N ILE A 393 22.75 1.17 -4.94
CA ILE A 393 22.28 2.57 -4.86
C ILE A 393 21.26 2.72 -3.71
N PHE A 394 20.26 1.84 -3.68
CA PHE A 394 19.23 1.81 -2.66
C PHE A 394 19.81 1.70 -1.24
N ALA A 395 20.86 0.90 -1.05
CA ALA A 395 21.54 0.73 0.22
C ALA A 395 22.24 2.00 0.73
N GLY A 396 22.57 2.94 -0.16
CA GLY A 396 23.16 4.23 0.20
C GLY A 396 22.31 5.07 1.17
N GLN A 397 21.00 4.80 1.25
CA GLN A 397 20.09 5.43 2.20
C GLN A 397 20.45 5.19 3.68
N LEU A 398 21.22 4.14 4.00
CA LEU A 398 21.62 3.85 5.39
C LEU A 398 22.83 4.63 5.88
N LYS A 399 23.63 5.21 4.97
CA LYS A 399 24.88 5.92 5.32
C LYS A 399 24.73 6.94 6.46
N PRO A 400 23.67 7.76 6.53
CA PRO A 400 23.50 8.73 7.61
C PRO A 400 23.27 8.13 9.00
N PHE A 401 22.94 6.84 9.09
CA PHE A 401 22.57 6.17 10.35
C PHE A 401 23.61 5.21 10.88
N VAL A 402 24.70 4.96 10.16
CA VAL A 402 25.78 4.08 10.62
C VAL A 402 26.30 4.56 11.98
N GLY A 403 26.25 3.68 12.97
CA GLY A 403 26.64 3.99 14.36
C GLY A 403 25.61 4.79 15.18
N ASN A 404 24.39 5.04 14.69
CA ASN A 404 23.35 5.74 15.44
C ASN A 404 22.69 4.82 16.49
N PRO A 405 22.90 5.02 17.80
CA PRO A 405 22.38 4.11 18.83
C PRO A 405 20.85 4.14 18.99
N TYR A 406 20.16 5.13 18.41
CA TYR A 406 18.70 5.21 18.45
C TYR A 406 18.02 4.48 17.27
N LEU A 407 18.78 4.04 16.26
CA LEU A 407 18.23 3.24 15.17
C LEU A 407 18.03 1.80 15.65
N ILE A 408 16.78 1.34 15.73
CA ILE A 408 16.45 -0.06 16.00
C ILE A 408 16.86 -0.92 14.81
N GLY A 409 16.54 -0.44 13.60
CA GLY A 409 16.81 -1.13 12.35
C GLY A 409 16.01 -0.53 11.20
N TYR A 410 16.09 -1.16 10.04
CA TYR A 410 15.46 -0.69 8.81
C TYR A 410 14.52 -1.72 8.19
N PHE A 411 13.35 -1.27 7.73
CA PHE A 411 12.47 -2.03 6.86
C PHE A 411 12.91 -1.87 5.41
N ILE A 412 13.05 -2.99 4.71
CA ILE A 412 13.58 -3.05 3.35
C ILE A 412 12.49 -2.71 2.33
N ASN A 413 11.26 -3.17 2.58
CA ASN A 413 10.13 -2.91 1.72
C ASN A 413 8.85 -2.82 2.56
N ASN A 414 7.73 -2.54 1.89
CA ASN A 414 6.40 -2.55 2.47
C ASN A 414 5.41 -3.18 1.51
N GLU A 415 4.78 -4.29 1.93
CA GLU A 415 3.68 -4.94 1.23
C GLU A 415 3.91 -5.09 -0.29
N PRO A 416 4.90 -5.90 -0.74
CA PRO A 416 5.17 -6.08 -2.17
C PRO A 416 3.90 -6.46 -2.92
N GLU A 417 3.56 -5.73 -3.99
CA GLU A 417 2.25 -5.86 -4.66
C GLU A 417 2.07 -7.22 -5.35
N TRP A 418 3.17 -7.81 -5.81
CA TRP A 418 3.19 -9.17 -6.36
C TRP A 418 2.73 -10.23 -5.35
N LEU A 419 2.95 -10.02 -4.03
CA LEU A 419 2.52 -10.95 -2.98
C LEU A 419 1.03 -10.86 -2.66
N VAL A 420 0.33 -9.83 -3.12
CA VAL A 420 -1.12 -9.69 -2.88
C VAL A 420 -1.92 -10.68 -3.72
N GLN A 421 -1.30 -11.24 -4.76
CA GLN A 421 -1.91 -12.25 -5.62
C GLN A 421 -1.19 -13.60 -5.46
N HIS A 422 -1.58 -14.35 -4.44
CA HIS A 422 -0.92 -15.60 -4.03
C HIS A 422 -1.07 -16.77 -5.03
N ASP A 423 -2.02 -16.69 -5.95
CA ASP A 423 -2.28 -17.72 -6.96
C ASP A 423 -1.48 -17.53 -8.25
N VAL A 424 -0.69 -16.46 -8.37
CA VAL A 424 0.23 -16.25 -9.49
C VAL A 424 1.62 -16.72 -9.10
N ASN A 425 2.21 -17.58 -9.93
CA ASN A 425 3.57 -18.04 -9.77
C ASN A 425 4.55 -17.17 -10.59
N PRO A 426 5.45 -16.38 -9.98
CA PRO A 426 6.49 -15.63 -10.70
C PRO A 426 7.32 -16.45 -11.69
N ALA A 427 7.57 -17.74 -11.43
CA ALA A 427 8.30 -18.60 -12.37
C ALA A 427 7.49 -18.93 -13.63
N GLU A 428 6.18 -19.15 -13.49
CA GLU A 428 5.29 -19.28 -14.66
C GLU A 428 5.26 -17.96 -15.44
N ARG A 429 5.22 -16.83 -14.74
CA ARG A 429 5.22 -15.51 -15.38
C ARG A 429 6.46 -15.22 -16.20
N LEU A 430 7.60 -15.87 -15.93
CA LEU A 430 8.78 -15.81 -16.80
C LEU A 430 8.52 -16.46 -18.16
N LEU A 431 7.88 -17.63 -18.20
CA LEU A 431 7.54 -18.33 -19.44
C LEU A 431 6.54 -17.52 -20.27
N ALA A 432 5.54 -16.93 -19.62
CA ALA A 432 4.56 -16.07 -20.27
C ALA A 432 5.11 -14.70 -20.71
N ASN A 433 6.26 -14.27 -20.20
CA ASN A 433 6.82 -12.95 -20.55
C ASN A 433 7.35 -12.93 -22.00
N PRO A 434 6.99 -11.91 -22.81
CA PRO A 434 7.53 -11.70 -24.16
C PRO A 434 9.02 -11.36 -24.17
N ASN A 435 9.55 -10.84 -23.08
CA ASN A 435 10.97 -10.53 -22.97
C ASN A 435 11.76 -11.77 -22.58
N LYS A 436 12.92 -11.95 -23.24
CA LYS A 436 13.96 -12.89 -22.78
C LYS A 436 14.69 -12.31 -21.56
N LEU A 437 14.02 -12.33 -20.41
CA LEU A 437 14.54 -11.89 -19.12
C LEU A 437 15.76 -12.72 -18.67
N TYR A 438 16.66 -12.13 -17.89
CA TYR A 438 17.79 -12.85 -17.30
C TYR A 438 17.30 -14.00 -16.41
N SER A 439 16.28 -13.75 -15.59
CA SER A 439 15.64 -14.79 -14.78
C SER A 439 14.98 -15.87 -15.64
N LYS A 440 14.51 -15.57 -16.87
CA LYS A 440 13.99 -16.57 -17.81
C LYS A 440 15.12 -17.45 -18.36
N ILE A 441 16.31 -16.89 -18.59
CA ILE A 441 17.50 -17.65 -18.96
C ILE A 441 17.88 -18.63 -17.85
N GLU A 442 17.86 -18.17 -16.59
CA GLU A 442 18.14 -19.02 -15.43
C GLU A 442 17.08 -20.11 -15.22
N LEU A 443 15.80 -19.83 -15.47
CA LEU A 443 14.73 -20.83 -15.44
C LEU A 443 14.99 -21.93 -16.49
N VAL A 444 15.28 -21.55 -17.74
CA VAL A 444 15.59 -22.51 -18.79
C VAL A 444 16.83 -23.33 -18.44
N GLY A 445 17.89 -22.71 -17.89
CA GLY A 445 19.08 -23.41 -17.40
C GLY A 445 18.78 -24.39 -16.27
N PHE A 446 17.92 -24.00 -15.32
CA PHE A 446 17.44 -24.88 -14.24
C PHE A 446 16.72 -26.11 -14.80
N LEU A 447 15.81 -25.94 -15.77
CA LEU A 447 15.10 -27.04 -16.41
C LEU A 447 16.04 -27.95 -17.21
N ARG A 448 16.96 -27.37 -18.00
CA ARG A 448 17.99 -28.13 -18.72
C ARG A 448 18.79 -29.04 -17.80
N ASN A 449 19.27 -28.49 -16.68
CA ASN A 449 20.03 -29.25 -15.69
C ASN A 449 19.16 -30.35 -15.05
N LYS A 450 17.92 -30.04 -14.68
CA LYS A 450 17.00 -30.97 -14.03
C LYS A 450 16.66 -32.17 -14.90
N TYR A 451 16.51 -31.94 -16.21
CA TYR A 451 16.21 -32.99 -17.20
C TYR A 451 17.46 -33.51 -17.93
N GLY A 452 18.67 -33.17 -17.47
CA GLY A 452 19.92 -33.69 -18.00
C GLY A 452 20.15 -33.38 -19.49
N GLU A 453 19.80 -32.17 -19.93
CA GLU A 453 19.88 -31.72 -21.32
C GLU A 453 19.03 -32.57 -22.31
N ASN A 454 18.06 -33.34 -21.79
CA ASN A 454 17.20 -34.22 -22.58
C ASN A 454 15.81 -33.60 -22.76
N ILE A 455 15.56 -33.02 -23.95
CA ILE A 455 14.27 -32.39 -24.27
C ILE A 455 13.12 -33.41 -24.32
N GLN A 456 13.37 -34.66 -24.72
CA GLN A 456 12.34 -35.70 -24.74
C GLN A 456 11.88 -36.08 -23.33
N ALA A 457 12.80 -36.13 -22.36
CA ALA A 457 12.46 -36.35 -20.95
C ALA A 457 11.64 -35.18 -20.39
N PHE A 458 12.03 -33.94 -20.69
CA PHE A 458 11.25 -32.75 -20.34
C PHE A 458 9.83 -32.80 -20.94
N ASN A 459 9.72 -33.06 -22.25
CA ASN A 459 8.44 -33.14 -22.95
C ASN A 459 7.50 -34.20 -22.35
N GLN A 460 8.05 -35.36 -22.00
CA GLN A 460 7.30 -36.42 -21.34
C GLN A 460 6.77 -35.99 -19.97
N SER A 461 7.59 -35.30 -19.16
CA SER A 461 7.18 -34.84 -17.83
C SER A 461 6.22 -33.66 -17.86
N TRP A 462 6.40 -32.73 -18.79
CA TRP A 462 5.59 -31.52 -18.90
C TRP A 462 4.38 -31.67 -19.83
N ASN A 463 4.20 -32.83 -20.46
CA ASN A 463 3.17 -33.07 -21.48
C ASN A 463 3.23 -32.04 -22.62
N THR A 464 4.43 -31.83 -23.16
CA THR A 464 4.72 -30.90 -24.24
C THR A 464 5.37 -31.60 -25.44
N GLY A 465 5.65 -30.86 -26.50
CA GLY A 465 6.21 -31.39 -27.74
C GLY A 465 7.23 -30.46 -28.39
N PHE A 466 8.09 -29.84 -27.58
CA PHE A 466 9.12 -28.94 -28.08
C PHE A 466 10.28 -29.70 -28.74
N ASP A 467 10.86 -29.17 -29.79
CA ASP A 467 12.06 -29.72 -30.43
C ASP A 467 13.33 -29.39 -29.63
N SER A 468 13.29 -28.32 -28.84
CA SER A 468 14.44 -27.85 -28.04
C SER A 468 14.03 -27.01 -26.82
N PHE A 469 14.92 -26.85 -25.84
CA PHE A 469 14.68 -25.99 -24.67
C PHE A 469 14.58 -24.51 -25.05
N GLU A 470 15.12 -24.12 -26.20
CA GLU A 470 15.09 -22.76 -26.73
C GLU A 470 13.66 -22.30 -27.02
N GLU A 471 12.73 -23.23 -27.28
CA GLU A 471 11.31 -22.90 -27.48
C GLU A 471 10.64 -22.34 -26.22
N LEU A 472 11.18 -22.63 -25.03
CA LEU A 472 10.70 -22.04 -23.77
C LEU A 472 10.93 -20.52 -23.69
N TYR A 473 11.73 -19.94 -24.61
CA TYR A 473 11.83 -18.48 -24.73
C TYR A 473 10.63 -17.85 -25.41
N THR A 474 9.84 -18.62 -26.15
CA THR A 474 8.55 -18.18 -26.72
C THR A 474 7.52 -18.04 -25.60
N PRO A 475 6.69 -16.99 -25.58
CA PRO A 475 5.68 -16.79 -24.55
C PRO A 475 4.69 -17.95 -24.43
N MET A 476 4.49 -18.46 -23.22
CA MET A 476 3.53 -19.50 -22.90
C MET A 476 2.83 -19.20 -21.56
N GLU A 477 1.52 -18.98 -21.60
CA GLU A 477 0.67 -18.82 -20.43
C GLU A 477 0.18 -20.18 -19.90
N GLY A 478 0.01 -20.30 -18.59
CA GLY A 478 -0.55 -21.50 -17.95
C GLY A 478 0.40 -22.69 -17.93
N ALA A 479 1.71 -22.44 -17.98
CA ALA A 479 2.73 -23.50 -18.00
C ALA A 479 2.68 -24.41 -16.77
N ASP A 480 2.28 -23.85 -15.62
CA ASP A 480 2.09 -24.58 -14.36
C ASP A 480 0.84 -25.47 -14.32
N GLN A 481 0.01 -25.44 -15.38
CA GLN A 481 -1.20 -26.26 -15.52
C GLN A 481 -1.02 -27.41 -16.53
N LEU A 482 0.14 -27.50 -17.20
CA LEU A 482 0.39 -28.51 -18.22
C LEU A 482 0.52 -29.92 -17.64
N SER A 483 1.16 -30.04 -16.46
CA SER A 483 1.28 -31.28 -15.69
C SER A 483 1.60 -31.01 -14.21
N PRO A 484 1.41 -31.99 -13.31
CA PRO A 484 1.85 -31.89 -11.92
C PRO A 484 3.36 -31.64 -11.77
N GLU A 485 4.18 -32.21 -12.66
CA GLU A 485 5.62 -32.00 -12.69
C GLU A 485 5.97 -30.57 -13.09
N ALA A 486 5.27 -29.97 -14.06
CA ALA A 486 5.46 -28.57 -14.44
C ALA A 486 5.14 -27.62 -13.28
N GLU A 487 4.03 -27.85 -12.58
CA GLU A 487 3.66 -27.09 -11.39
C GLU A 487 4.78 -27.18 -10.33
N LYS A 488 5.27 -28.39 -10.04
CA LYS A 488 6.31 -28.63 -9.05
C LYS A 488 7.63 -27.95 -9.40
N ASP A 489 8.07 -28.08 -10.66
CA ASP A 489 9.31 -27.49 -11.15
C ASP A 489 9.27 -25.96 -11.08
N LEU A 490 8.15 -25.37 -11.49
CA LEU A 490 7.96 -23.92 -11.43
C LEU A 490 7.82 -23.42 -9.99
N ARG A 491 7.22 -24.19 -9.06
CA ARG A 491 7.22 -23.86 -7.63
C ARG A 491 8.62 -23.89 -7.02
N GLU A 492 9.44 -24.87 -7.40
CA GLU A 492 10.84 -24.93 -6.94
C GLU A 492 11.64 -23.71 -7.41
N PHE A 493 11.52 -23.35 -8.69
CA PHE A 493 12.20 -22.17 -9.22
C PHE A 493 11.64 -20.85 -8.65
N ARG A 494 10.34 -20.80 -8.32
CA ARG A 494 9.73 -19.67 -7.59
C ARG A 494 10.49 -19.37 -6.30
N ASP A 495 10.79 -20.39 -5.51
CA ASP A 495 11.50 -20.21 -4.23
C ASP A 495 12.92 -19.68 -4.42
N ILE A 496 13.59 -20.08 -5.50
CA ILE A 496 14.89 -19.51 -5.90
C ILE A 496 14.75 -18.02 -6.22
N LEU A 497 13.73 -17.63 -6.99
CA LEU A 497 13.46 -16.23 -7.33
C LEU A 497 13.17 -15.40 -6.08
N ILE A 498 12.29 -15.87 -5.19
CA ILE A 498 11.92 -15.15 -3.96
C ILE A 498 13.13 -15.01 -3.04
N LYS A 499 13.95 -16.05 -2.89
CA LYS A 499 15.20 -15.95 -2.12
C LYS A 499 16.11 -14.87 -2.71
N LYS A 500 16.27 -14.81 -4.04
CA LYS A 500 17.12 -13.81 -4.70
C LYS A 500 16.56 -12.39 -4.57
N TYR A 501 15.25 -12.23 -4.69
CA TYR A 501 14.51 -10.98 -4.44
C TYR A 501 14.79 -10.41 -3.05
N ALA A 502 14.83 -11.29 -2.04
CA ALA A 502 15.12 -10.91 -0.67
C ALA A 502 16.61 -10.61 -0.45
N ASP A 503 17.49 -11.49 -0.96
CA ASP A 503 18.91 -11.54 -0.62
C ASP A 503 19.73 -10.40 -1.21
N VAL A 504 19.54 -10.08 -2.50
CA VAL A 504 20.35 -9.07 -3.19
C VAL A 504 20.27 -7.68 -2.52
N PRO A 505 19.08 -7.11 -2.24
CA PRO A 505 18.99 -5.83 -1.55
C PRO A 505 19.42 -5.91 -0.08
N ASN A 506 19.11 -7.02 0.61
CA ASN A 506 19.51 -7.18 2.01
C ASN A 506 21.04 -7.23 2.17
N GLN A 507 21.74 -7.94 1.29
CA GLN A 507 23.20 -8.00 1.30
C GLN A 507 23.81 -6.62 1.03
N ALA A 508 23.33 -5.90 0.02
CA ALA A 508 23.80 -4.54 -0.27
C ALA A 508 23.62 -3.59 0.94
N LEU A 509 22.50 -3.72 1.67
CA LEU A 509 22.26 -2.96 2.91
C LEU A 509 23.24 -3.35 4.02
N LYS A 510 23.50 -4.64 4.22
CA LYS A 510 24.45 -5.14 5.23
C LYS A 510 25.91 -4.77 4.90
N ASP A 511 26.25 -4.61 3.63
CA ASP A 511 27.57 -4.12 3.22
C ASP A 511 27.77 -2.64 3.61
N VAL A 512 26.69 -1.84 3.67
CA VAL A 512 26.72 -0.45 4.13
C VAL A 512 26.64 -0.35 5.65
N ASP A 513 25.77 -1.14 6.28
CA ASP A 513 25.53 -1.15 7.72
C ASP A 513 25.40 -2.59 8.25
N PRO A 514 26.52 -3.19 8.70
CA PRO A 514 26.50 -4.57 9.21
C PRO A 514 25.93 -4.67 10.63
N VAL A 515 25.70 -3.54 11.32
CA VAL A 515 25.36 -3.50 12.75
C VAL A 515 23.85 -3.45 12.95
N HIS A 516 23.16 -2.50 12.31
CA HIS A 516 21.73 -2.33 12.53
C HIS A 516 20.90 -3.47 11.95
N MET A 517 19.76 -3.75 12.60
CA MET A 517 18.91 -4.88 12.24
C MET A 517 18.18 -4.65 10.92
N SER A 518 18.17 -5.67 10.07
CA SER A 518 17.27 -5.78 8.94
C SER A 518 15.92 -6.30 9.43
N LEU A 519 14.89 -5.45 9.34
CA LEU A 519 13.56 -5.71 9.90
C LEU A 519 12.62 -6.39 8.89
N GLY A 520 13.11 -6.79 7.73
CA GLY A 520 12.35 -7.52 6.70
C GLY A 520 11.44 -6.65 5.82
N MET A 521 10.44 -7.30 5.23
CA MET A 521 9.66 -6.79 4.09
C MET A 521 8.25 -6.28 4.43
N ARG A 522 7.79 -6.42 5.69
CA ARG A 522 6.43 -6.04 6.12
C ARG A 522 5.34 -6.66 5.23
N TYR A 523 5.24 -7.99 5.29
CA TYR A 523 4.26 -8.75 4.52
C TYR A 523 2.82 -8.32 4.87
N ALA A 524 1.99 -7.93 3.89
CA ALA A 524 0.58 -7.54 4.11
C ALA A 524 -0.24 -8.70 4.70
N SER A 525 0.06 -9.90 4.23
CA SER A 525 -0.42 -11.18 4.72
C SER A 525 0.67 -12.22 4.53
N ILE A 526 0.55 -13.36 5.20
CA ILE A 526 1.49 -14.46 5.11
C ILE A 526 0.74 -15.78 4.92
N THR A 527 1.30 -16.63 4.07
CA THR A 527 0.89 -17.99 3.79
C THR A 527 2.10 -18.91 3.99
N LYS A 528 1.90 -20.23 3.94
CA LYS A 528 3.00 -21.21 4.04
C LYS A 528 4.06 -21.07 2.93
N GLU A 529 3.73 -20.38 1.84
CA GLU A 529 4.60 -20.23 0.66
C GLU A 529 5.52 -18.98 0.75
N ASP A 530 5.31 -18.10 1.73
CA ASP A 530 5.96 -16.76 1.76
C ASP A 530 7.28 -16.72 2.55
N PHE A 531 7.76 -17.86 3.05
CA PHE A 531 8.93 -17.94 3.93
C PHE A 531 10.27 -18.15 3.21
N SER A 532 10.24 -18.35 1.90
CA SER A 532 11.45 -18.42 1.07
C SER A 532 12.28 -17.14 1.22
N GLY A 533 13.53 -17.28 1.69
CA GLY A 533 14.40 -16.13 1.95
C GLY A 533 14.13 -15.37 3.26
N ALA A 534 13.08 -15.69 4.04
CA ALA A 534 12.76 -14.96 5.28
C ALA A 534 13.87 -15.05 6.34
N ASN A 535 14.70 -16.10 6.30
CA ASN A 535 15.78 -16.33 7.27
C ASN A 535 17.00 -15.42 7.10
N ILE A 536 17.05 -14.54 6.09
CA ILE A 536 18.16 -13.60 5.92
C ILE A 536 18.05 -12.34 6.79
N TYR A 537 16.84 -12.02 7.26
CA TYR A 537 16.56 -10.81 8.05
C TYR A 537 16.81 -11.06 9.54
N ASP A 538 17.08 -10.03 10.34
CA ASP A 538 17.29 -10.20 11.79
C ASP A 538 15.99 -10.49 12.54
N LEU A 539 14.85 -10.07 11.98
CA LEU A 539 13.52 -10.40 12.45
C LEU A 539 12.52 -10.55 11.30
N PHE A 540 11.40 -11.20 11.57
CA PHE A 540 10.30 -11.35 10.62
C PHE A 540 9.21 -10.31 10.88
N SER A 541 8.73 -9.62 9.84
CA SER A 541 7.74 -8.56 9.98
C SER A 541 6.53 -8.74 9.07
N PHE A 542 5.32 -8.56 9.63
CA PHE A 542 4.09 -8.56 8.86
C PHE A 542 3.11 -7.50 9.37
N ASN A 543 2.19 -7.07 8.52
CA ASN A 543 1.10 -6.16 8.88
C ASN A 543 -0.16 -6.97 9.26
N CYS A 544 -0.91 -6.47 10.24
CA CYS A 544 -2.08 -7.17 10.75
C CYS A 544 -3.23 -6.19 10.97
N TYR A 545 -4.12 -6.10 9.99
CA TYR A 545 -5.38 -5.37 10.11
C TYR A 545 -6.51 -6.29 10.57
N ARG A 546 -6.31 -6.97 11.70
CA ARG A 546 -7.28 -7.88 12.34
C ARG A 546 -7.28 -7.67 13.85
N GLN A 547 -8.34 -8.15 14.53
CA GLN A 547 -8.47 -8.04 15.98
C GLN A 547 -7.31 -8.73 16.74
N SER A 548 -6.79 -9.83 16.21
CA SER A 548 -5.66 -10.56 16.79
C SER A 548 -4.66 -10.98 15.71
N PRO A 549 -3.34 -10.89 15.98
CA PRO A 549 -2.31 -11.43 15.11
C PRO A 549 -1.96 -12.90 15.38
N SER A 550 -2.58 -13.56 16.38
CA SER A 550 -2.16 -14.90 16.87
C SER A 550 -2.02 -15.95 15.76
N GLU A 551 -2.99 -16.04 14.84
CA GLU A 551 -2.95 -17.01 13.74
C GLU A 551 -1.70 -16.83 12.85
N LYS A 552 -1.37 -15.58 12.53
CA LYS A 552 -0.17 -15.26 11.75
C LYS A 552 1.11 -15.51 12.55
N PHE A 553 1.11 -15.25 13.85
CA PHE A 553 2.24 -15.61 14.73
C PHE A 553 2.48 -17.12 14.72
N ASP A 554 1.44 -17.93 14.92
CA ASP A 554 1.55 -19.40 14.94
C ASP A 554 2.05 -19.95 13.61
N LEU A 555 1.63 -19.36 12.49
CA LEU A 555 2.13 -19.71 11.17
C LEU A 555 3.62 -19.35 11.01
N ALA A 556 4.02 -18.13 11.40
CA ALA A 556 5.40 -17.70 11.31
C ALA A 556 6.34 -18.52 12.19
N LEU A 557 5.94 -18.83 13.43
CA LEU A 557 6.74 -19.63 14.37
C LEU A 557 7.02 -21.06 13.89
N LYS A 558 6.25 -21.59 12.93
CA LYS A 558 6.52 -22.90 12.30
C LYS A 558 7.62 -22.85 11.24
N HIS A 559 7.94 -21.66 10.72
CA HIS A 559 8.80 -21.50 9.54
C HIS A 559 10.04 -20.64 9.81
N VAL A 560 10.03 -19.79 10.84
CA VAL A 560 11.18 -18.96 11.22
C VAL A 560 11.48 -19.08 12.72
N ASP A 561 12.75 -19.28 13.06
CA ASP A 561 13.24 -19.19 14.44
C ASP A 561 13.84 -17.81 14.70
N LYS A 562 12.98 -16.79 14.68
CA LYS A 562 13.35 -15.38 14.78
C LYS A 562 12.31 -14.59 15.59
N PRO A 563 12.67 -13.43 16.15
CA PRO A 563 11.66 -12.51 16.66
C PRO A 563 10.73 -12.07 15.52
N ILE A 564 9.48 -11.84 15.89
CA ILE A 564 8.42 -11.42 14.96
C ILE A 564 7.88 -10.07 15.43
N ILE A 565 7.70 -9.14 14.49
CA ILE A 565 7.12 -7.82 14.77
C ILE A 565 5.87 -7.58 13.92
N VAL A 566 4.83 -7.02 14.53
CA VAL A 566 3.68 -6.49 13.80
C VAL A 566 4.03 -5.08 13.34
N GLY A 567 4.11 -4.90 12.03
CA GLY A 567 4.51 -3.66 11.41
C GLY A 567 3.44 -2.57 11.43
N GLU A 568 2.19 -2.94 11.23
CA GLU A 568 1.01 -2.07 11.23
C GLU A 568 -0.18 -2.80 11.85
N TRP A 569 -0.95 -2.07 12.64
CA TRP A 569 -2.24 -2.46 13.19
C TRP A 569 -3.03 -1.19 13.51
N HIS A 570 -4.34 -1.20 13.29
CA HIS A 570 -5.21 -0.12 13.76
C HIS A 570 -6.63 -0.64 14.03
N ILE A 571 -7.39 0.18 14.75
CA ILE A 571 -8.84 0.11 14.85
C ILE A 571 -9.41 1.50 14.57
N GLY A 572 -10.48 1.58 13.78
CA GLY A 572 -11.19 2.82 13.48
C GLY A 572 -12.60 2.81 14.04
N GLY A 573 -13.14 4.00 14.31
CA GLY A 573 -14.53 4.23 14.71
C GLY A 573 -15.21 5.23 13.78
N SER A 574 -16.53 5.11 13.59
CA SER A 574 -17.33 6.06 12.81
C SER A 574 -17.80 7.26 13.63
N ASP A 575 -17.46 7.34 14.91
CA ASP A 575 -17.87 8.36 15.87
C ASP A 575 -16.98 9.62 15.86
N LYS A 576 -16.03 9.72 14.93
CA LYS A 576 -15.06 10.83 14.81
C LYS A 576 -15.05 11.52 13.44
N GLY A 577 -16.18 11.49 12.73
CA GLY A 577 -16.37 12.30 11.52
C GLY A 577 -15.71 11.75 10.26
N LEU A 578 -15.55 10.42 10.16
CA LEU A 578 -14.99 9.74 8.99
C LEU A 578 -16.06 8.85 8.32
N TYR A 579 -16.10 8.87 6.98
CA TYR A 579 -16.89 7.93 6.19
C TYR A 579 -16.21 6.55 6.19
N ALA A 580 -16.57 5.70 7.17
CA ALA A 580 -15.94 4.41 7.44
C ALA A 580 -16.93 3.23 7.47
#